data_AF-A0A4Q1EY44-F1
#
_entry.id   AF-A0A4Q1EY44-F1
#
_cell.length_a   1.000
_cell.length_b   1.000
_cell.length_c   1.000
_cell.angle_alpha   90.00
_cell.angle_beta   90.00
_cell.angle_gamma   90.00
#
_symmetry.space_group_name_H-M   'P 1'
#
loop_
_entity.id
_entity.type
_entity.pdbx_description
1 polymer ?
#
loop_
_entity_poly.entity_id
_entity_poly.type
_entity_poly.pdbx_seq_one_letter_code
_entity_poly.pdbx_strand_id
1 'polypeptide(L)' 'KICEVTNPGNCDEVTSVIVVSQPTIDAVAETTSSINGYTGGTTPALTLNDKLNGAAVVVGTNPGEVKVTPVTVPTGL' A
#
# COMPACT_ATOMS: atom_id res chain seq x y z
N LYS A 1 22.64 23.94 7.91
CA LYS A 1 23.37 25.20 8.12
C LYS A 1 24.84 25.12 7.65
N ILE A 2 25.27 26.01 6.77
CA ILE A 2 26.67 26.21 6.35
C ILE A 2 27.11 27.56 6.92
N CYS A 3 28.31 27.63 7.52
CA CYS A 3 28.83 28.84 8.15
C CYS A 3 30.19 29.21 7.57
N GLU A 4 30.49 30.51 7.49
CA GLU A 4 31.84 30.99 7.19
C GLU A 4 32.81 30.68 8.33
N VAL A 5 34.03 30.23 7.99
CA VAL A 5 35.04 29.82 8.98
C VAL A 5 35.56 31.02 9.80
N THR A 6 35.76 32.16 9.16
CA THR A 6 36.32 33.37 9.78
C THR A 6 35.29 34.29 10.42
N ASN A 7 34.00 34.03 10.19
CA ASN A 7 32.89 34.76 10.79
C ASN A 7 31.75 33.79 11.14
N PRO A 8 31.84 33.05 12.27
CA PRO A 8 30.85 32.02 12.64
C PRO A 8 29.43 32.55 12.89
N GLY A 9 29.24 33.87 12.93
CA GLY A 9 27.92 34.50 12.95
C GLY A 9 27.27 34.61 11.57
N ASN A 10 28.05 34.51 10.49
CA ASN A 10 27.56 34.52 9.12
C ASN A 10 27.33 33.08 8.64
N CYS A 11 26.07 32.67 8.64
CA CYS A 11 25.67 31.33 8.24
C CYS A 11 24.39 31.35 7.43
N ASP A 12 24.25 30.38 6.54
CA ASP A 12 23.05 30.15 5.76
C ASP A 12 22.47 28.76 6.05
N GLU A 13 21.16 28.62 5.90
CA GLU A 13 20.46 27.36 6.06
C GLU A 13 19.31 27.27 5.07
N VAL A 14 19.27 26.14 4.36
CA VAL A 14 18.17 25.78 3.47
C VAL A 14 17.42 24.59 4.05
N THR A 15 16.10 24.70 4.07
CA THR A 15 15.19 23.59 4.34
C THR A 15 14.50 23.21 3.05
N SER A 16 14.58 21.93 2.66
CA SER A 16 13.82 21.37 1.54
C SER A 16 12.69 20.51 2.08
N VAL A 17 11.47 20.77 1.63
CA VAL A 17 10.27 19.99 2.00
C VAL A 17 9.82 19.19 0.80
N ILE A 18 9.74 17.87 0.95
CA ILE A 18 9.13 16.97 -0.04
C ILE A 18 7.78 16.55 0.51
N VAL A 19 6.71 16.96 -0.16
CA VAL A 19 5.35 16.51 0.16
C VAL A 19 5.11 15.19 -0.56
N VAL A 20 4.83 14.13 0.19
CA VAL A 20 4.40 12.85 -0.37
C VAL A 20 2.88 12.75 -0.19
N SER A 21 2.15 12.62 -1.29
CA SER A 21 0.70 12.44 -1.25
C SER A 21 0.34 11.02 -0.83
N GLN A 22 -0.86 10.86 -0.28
CA GLN A 22 -1.40 9.53 0.00
C GLN A 22 -1.63 8.76 -1.31
N PRO A 23 -1.43 7.43 -1.32
CA PRO A 23 -1.76 6.62 -2.48
C PRO A 23 -3.27 6.60 -2.71
N THR A 24 -3.67 6.53 -3.98
CA THR A 24 -5.07 6.35 -4.36
C THR A 24 -5.35 4.87 -4.56
N ILE A 25 -6.38 4.36 -3.88
CA ILE A 25 -6.91 3.01 -4.07
C ILE A 25 -8.21 3.13 -4.86
N ASP A 26 -8.23 2.56 -6.04
CA ASP A 26 -9.42 2.40 -6.86
C ASP A 26 -9.85 0.95 -6.78
N ALA A 27 -10.77 0.67 -5.85
CA ALA A 27 -11.28 -0.66 -5.59
C ALA A 27 -12.62 -0.84 -6.30
N VAL A 28 -12.75 -1.93 -7.04
CA VAL A 28 -13.99 -2.34 -7.68
C VAL A 28 -14.57 -3.48 -6.85
N ALA A 29 -15.90 -3.61 -6.82
CA ALA A 29 -16.56 -4.66 -6.06
C ALA A 29 -16.71 -5.93 -6.89
N GLU A 30 -16.26 -7.06 -6.35
CA GLU A 30 -16.43 -8.36 -6.97
C GLU A 30 -17.69 -9.06 -6.46
N THR A 31 -18.28 -9.88 -7.32
CA THR A 31 -19.28 -10.88 -6.91
C THR A 31 -18.66 -12.25 -7.11
N THR A 32 -18.64 -13.06 -6.04
CA THR A 32 -18.13 -14.43 -6.07
C THR A 32 -19.28 -15.41 -5.93
N SER A 33 -19.15 -16.59 -6.55
CA SER A 33 -20.09 -17.69 -6.31
C SER A 33 -19.98 -18.17 -4.86
N SER A 34 -21.09 -18.65 -4.30
CA SER A 34 -21.11 -19.24 -2.96
C SER A 34 -20.11 -20.40 -2.85
N ILE A 35 -19.35 -20.42 -1.75
CA ILE A 35 -18.46 -21.54 -1.40
C ILE A 35 -19.10 -22.35 -0.28
N ASN A 36 -19.05 -23.68 -0.40
CA ASN A 36 -19.54 -24.58 0.64
C ASN A 36 -18.61 -24.50 1.87
N GLY A 37 -19.19 -24.16 3.03
CA GLY A 37 -18.43 -23.98 4.27
C GLY A 37 -17.89 -25.26 4.91
N TYR A 38 -18.42 -26.44 4.55
CA TYR A 38 -17.91 -27.75 5.01
C TYR A 38 -16.65 -28.16 4.25
N THR A 39 -16.70 -28.13 2.92
CA THR A 39 -15.55 -28.50 2.08
C THR A 39 -14.51 -27.40 1.98
N GLY A 40 -14.90 -26.14 2.22
CA GLY A 40 -14.08 -24.98 1.91
C GLY A 40 -13.93 -24.75 0.40
N GLY A 41 -13.07 -23.81 0.04
CA GLY A 41 -12.76 -23.47 -1.34
C GLY A 41 -11.84 -22.25 -1.47
N THR A 42 -11.59 -21.83 -2.70
CA THR A 42 -10.81 -20.62 -3.03
C THR A 42 -11.66 -19.66 -3.84
N THR A 43 -11.41 -18.35 -3.67
CA THR A 43 -11.96 -17.34 -4.56
C THR A 43 -11.04 -17.16 -5.76
N PRO A 44 -11.55 -16.67 -6.91
CA PRO A 44 -10.70 -16.03 -7.90
C PRO A 44 -9.90 -14.87 -7.29
N ALA A 45 -8.89 -14.37 -8.02
CA ALA A 45 -8.16 -13.19 -7.62
C ALA A 45 -9.11 -11.99 -7.51
N LEU A 46 -9.19 -11.39 -6.32
CA LEU A 46 -10.10 -10.27 -6.04
C LEU A 46 -9.51 -8.90 -6.40
N THR A 47 -8.21 -8.85 -6.76
CA THR A 47 -7.51 -7.58 -7.00
C THR A 47 -7.30 -7.30 -8.50
N LEU A 48 -7.96 -8.05 -9.40
CA LEU A 48 -7.60 -8.07 -10.83
C LEU A 48 -7.97 -6.77 -11.56
N ASN A 49 -9.08 -6.17 -11.16
CA ASN A 49 -9.68 -4.93 -11.66
C ASN A 49 -9.40 -3.72 -10.75
N ASP A 50 -8.75 -3.96 -9.61
CA ASP A 50 -8.33 -2.90 -8.69
C ASP A 50 -7.05 -2.22 -9.16
N LYS A 51 -6.90 -0.94 -8.76
CA LYS A 51 -5.71 -0.16 -9.05
C LYS A 51 -5.14 0.52 -7.82
N LEU A 52 -3.80 0.54 -7.75
CA LEU A 52 -3.02 1.36 -6.84
C LEU A 52 -2.33 2.46 -7.65
N ASN A 53 -2.63 3.72 -7.36
CA ASN A 53 -2.11 4.87 -8.10
C ASN A 53 -2.33 4.78 -9.62
N GLY A 54 -3.46 4.21 -10.05
CA GLY A 54 -3.82 4.04 -11.46
C GLY A 54 -3.16 2.85 -12.17
N ALA A 55 -2.23 2.14 -11.52
CA ALA A 55 -1.62 0.91 -12.00
C ALA A 55 -2.29 -0.33 -11.38
N ALA A 56 -2.19 -1.49 -12.03
CA ALA A 56 -2.73 -2.73 -11.49
C ALA A 56 -2.11 -3.06 -10.12
N VAL A 57 -2.92 -3.60 -9.22
CA VAL A 57 -2.46 -4.01 -7.89
C VAL A 57 -1.40 -5.11 -7.99
N VAL A 58 -0.29 -4.92 -7.28
CA VAL A 58 0.70 -5.97 -6.99
C VAL A 58 0.59 -6.29 -5.51
N VAL A 59 0.24 -7.54 -5.18
CA VAL A 59 0.17 -8.00 -3.80
C VAL A 59 1.55 -8.45 -3.35
N GLY A 60 2.01 -7.93 -2.23
CA GLY A 60 3.30 -8.27 -1.66
C GLY A 60 3.66 -7.46 -0.42
N THR A 61 4.95 -7.30 -0.16
CA THR A 61 5.46 -6.64 1.05
C THR A 61 6.50 -5.57 0.75
N ASN A 62 6.81 -5.30 -0.52
CA ASN A 62 7.75 -4.24 -0.89
C ASN A 62 7.09 -2.85 -0.81
N PRO A 63 7.88 -1.77 -0.73
CA PRO A 63 7.35 -0.41 -0.82
C PRO A 63 6.55 -0.21 -2.11
N GLY A 64 5.33 0.30 -1.98
CA GLY A 64 4.43 0.54 -3.12
C GLY A 64 3.58 -0.66 -3.53
N GLU A 65 3.65 -1.79 -2.82
CA GLU A 65 2.75 -2.95 -3.02
C GLU A 65 1.60 -2.96 -2.01
N VAL A 66 0.55 -3.73 -2.32
CA VAL A 66 -0.61 -3.94 -1.44
C VAL A 66 -0.35 -5.14 -0.53
N LYS A 67 -0.34 -4.91 0.79
CA LYS A 67 -0.23 -5.96 1.79
C LYS A 67 -1.62 -6.44 2.21
N VAL A 68 -1.94 -7.70 1.93
CA VAL A 68 -3.14 -8.37 2.45
C VAL A 68 -2.80 -9.03 3.78
N THR A 69 -3.58 -8.74 4.82
CA THR A 69 -3.46 -9.42 6.11
C THR A 69 -4.50 -10.53 6.18
N PRO A 70 -4.11 -11.81 6.07
CA PRO A 70 -5.05 -12.91 6.20
C PRO A 70 -5.61 -12.94 7.62
N VAL A 71 -6.90 -13.26 7.73
CA VAL A 71 -7.53 -13.61 9.00
C VAL A 71 -7.60 -15.13 9.09
N THR A 72 -7.41 -15.68 10.29
CA THR A 72 -7.63 -17.11 10.52
C THR A 72 -9.13 -17.36 10.53
N VAL A 73 -9.63 -18.06 9.52
CA VAL A 73 -11.02 -18.53 9.49
C VAL A 73 -11.04 -19.94 10.08
N PRO A 74 -11.98 -20.29 10.98
CA PRO A 74 -12.14 -21.66 11.45
C PRO A 74 -12.23 -22.63 10.28
N THR A 75 -11.57 -23.78 10.37
CA THR A 75 -11.84 -24.88 9.44
C THR A 75 -13.32 -25.28 9.60
N GLY A 76 -14.00 -25.52 8.47
CA GLY A 76 -15.37 -26.03 8.49
C GLY A 76 -15.51 -27.23 9.43
N LEU A 77 -16.68 -27.37 10.07
CA LEU A 77 -16.97 -28.41 11.05
C LEU A 77 -16.99 -29.80 10.41
#